data_AF-A0A7G6TUP0-F1
#
_entry.id   AF-A0A7G6TUP0-F1
#
_cell.length_a   1.000
_cell.length_b   1.000
_cell.length_c   1.000
_cell.angle_alpha   90.00
_cell.angle_beta   90.00
_cell.angle_gamma   90.00
#
_symmetry.space_group_name_H-M   'P 1'
#
loop_
_entity.id
_entity.type
_entity.pdbx_description
1 polymer ?
#
loop_
_entity_poly.entity_id
_entity_poly.type
_entity_poly.pdbx_seq_one_letter_code
_entity_poly.pdbx_strand_id
1 'polypeptide(L)' 'MITSKMTSKAQTTIPQPVRAALGLKEGDEIAYAIEEGRVVLTRAEQSKPEDPFATFDEWDSAADRKAYGRL' A
#
# COMPACT_ATOMS: atom_id res chain seq x y z
N MET A 1 26.09 7.09 -1.11
CA MET A 1 24.94 7.93 -1.46
C MET A 1 24.57 7.65 -2.91
N ILE A 2 23.33 7.26 -3.20
CA ILE A 2 22.87 6.97 -4.56
C ILE A 2 22.12 8.22 -5.05
N THR A 3 22.45 8.71 -6.24
CA THR A 3 21.81 9.89 -6.83
C THR A 3 21.24 9.54 -8.21
N SER A 4 20.10 10.15 -8.53
CA SER A 4 19.50 10.09 -9.87
C SER A 4 19.26 11.50 -10.38
N LYS A 5 19.37 11.68 -11.70
CA LYS A 5 19.09 12.95 -12.34
C LYS A 5 17.60 13.03 -12.69
N MET A 6 16.98 14.17 -12.37
CA MET A 6 15.62 14.48 -12.81
C MET A 6 15.64 14.85 -14.30
N THR A 7 14.74 14.26 -15.08
CA THR A 7 14.56 14.61 -16.50
C THR A 7 13.75 15.89 -16.65
N SER A 8 13.66 16.42 -17.88
CA SER A 8 12.83 17.60 -18.18
C SER A 8 11.34 17.41 -17.89
N LYS A 9 10.87 16.16 -17.74
CA LYS A 9 9.48 15.82 -17.40
C LYS A 9 9.26 15.59 -15.91
N ALA A 10 10.17 16.05 -15.05
CA ALA A 10 10.15 15.80 -13.61
C ALA A 10 10.14 14.31 -13.23
N GLN A 11 10.65 13.44 -14.11
CA GLN A 11 10.77 12.00 -13.83
C GLN A 11 12.17 11.69 -13.31
N THR A 12 12.27 10.78 -12.35
CA THR A 12 13.54 10.20 -11.90
C THR A 12 13.50 8.70 -12.09
N THR A 13 14.59 8.12 -12.57
CA THR A 13 14.73 6.66 -12.59
C THR A 13 15.14 6.19 -11.20
N ILE A 14 14.36 5.29 -10.62
CA ILE A 14 14.69 4.67 -9.34
C ILE A 14 15.81 3.66 -9.58
N PRO A 15 17.02 3.85 -9.00
CA PRO A 15 18.15 2.96 -9.23
C PRO A 15 17.87 1.54 -8.75
N GLN A 16 18.46 0.56 -9.40
CA GLN A 16 18.27 -0.86 -9.06
C GLN A 16 18.44 -1.19 -7.56
N PRO A 17 19.46 -0.66 -6.84
CA PRO A 17 19.60 -0.94 -5.41
C PRO A 17 18.42 -0.44 -4.58
N VAL A 18 17.83 0.71 -4.95
CA VAL A 18 16.67 1.29 -4.26
C VAL A 18 15.41 0.47 -4.56
N ARG A 19 15.22 0.06 -5.82
CA ARG A 19 14.10 -0.84 -6.19
C ARG A 19 14.16 -2.16 -5.43
N ALA A 20 15.36 -2.76 -5.35
CA ALA A 20 15.56 -4.00 -4.62
C ALA A 20 15.29 -3.85 -3.12
N ALA A 21 15.74 -2.74 -2.51
CA ALA A 21 15.49 -2.47 -1.10
C ALA A 21 14.00 -2.25 -0.77
N LEU A 22 13.25 -1.61 -1.68
CA LEU A 22 11.81 -1.40 -1.52
C LEU A 22 10.95 -2.57 -2.05
N GLY A 23 11.57 -3.58 -2.68
CA GLY A 23 10.87 -4.71 -3.31
C GLY A 23 9.93 -4.29 -4.44
N LEU A 24 10.25 -3.20 -5.16
CA LEU A 24 9.41 -2.64 -6.22
C LEU A 24 9.49 -3.44 -7.52
N LYS A 25 8.34 -3.65 -8.16
CA LYS A 25 8.17 -4.21 -9.49
C LYS A 25 7.54 -3.18 -10.44
N GLU A 26 7.56 -3.49 -11.73
CA GLU A 26 6.86 -2.67 -12.71
C GLU A 26 5.36 -2.66 -12.41
N GLY A 27 4.77 -1.46 -12.37
CA GLY A 27 3.36 -1.25 -12.02
C GLY A 27 3.09 -1.03 -10.52
N ASP A 28 4.10 -1.19 -9.65
CA ASP A 28 3.93 -0.87 -8.22
C ASP A 28 3.82 0.64 -8.00
N GLU A 29 2.97 1.01 -7.06
CA GLU A 29 2.82 2.39 -6.60
C GLU A 29 3.83 2.73 -5.49
N ILE A 30 4.19 4.00 -5.41
CA ILE A 30 5.15 4.53 -4.44
C ILE A 30 4.46 5.63 -3.66
N ALA A 31 4.49 5.51 -2.34
CA ALA A 31 3.99 6.53 -1.44
C ALA A 31 5.11 7.53 -1.11
N TYR A 32 4.75 8.81 -1.13
CA TYR A 32 5.63 9.91 -0.76
C TYR A 32 5.14 10.53 0.54
N ALA A 33 5.99 10.54 1.56
CA ALA A 33 5.77 11.30 2.78
C ALA A 33 6.77 12.45 2.85
N ILE A 34 6.31 13.64 3.24
CA ILE A 34 7.15 14.81 3.44
C ILE A 34 7.25 15.05 4.94
N GLU A 35 8.45 14.91 5.48
CA GLU A 35 8.73 15.07 6.91
C GLU A 35 9.88 16.05 7.06
N GLU A 36 9.72 17.14 7.81
CA GLU A 36 10.83 18.00 8.23
C GLU A 36 11.79 18.44 7.09
N GLY A 37 11.26 18.65 5.88
CA GLY A 37 12.06 19.05 4.72
C GLY A 37 12.80 17.92 3.99
N ARG A 38 12.60 16.66 4.39
CA ARG A 38 13.01 15.47 3.63
C ARG A 38 11.79 14.74 3.04
N VAL A 39 12.02 14.00 1.98
CA VAL A 39 11.02 13.15 1.34
C VAL A 39 11.38 11.69 1.63
N VAL A 40 10.42 10.96 2.19
CA VAL A 40 10.51 9.52 2.42
C VAL A 40 9.70 8.82 1.34
N LEU A 41 10.34 7.92 0.60
CA LEU A 41 9.70 7.08 -0.40
C LEU A 41 9.52 5.68 0.17
N THR A 42 8.30 5.17 0.10
CA THR A 42 7.95 3.81 0.52
C THR A 42 7.16 3.12 -0.58
N ARG A 43 7.15 1.79 -0.60
CA ARG A 43 6.20 1.06 -1.44
C ARG A 43 4.79 1.39 -0.93
N ALA A 44 3.89 1.80 -1.82
CA ALA A 44 2.51 1.99 -1.43
C ALA A 44 1.94 0.64 -1.01
N GLU A 45 1.49 0.54 0.24
CA GLU A 45 0.64 -0.57 0.63
C GLU A 45 -0.73 -0.28 0.04
N GLN A 46 -1.27 -1.24 -0.72
CA GLN A 46 -2.71 -1.27 -0.93
C GLN A 46 -3.29 -1.47 0.46
N SER A 47 -3.73 -0.38 1.10
CA SER A 47 -4.61 -0.48 2.25
C SER A 47 -5.72 -1.41 1.78
N LYS A 48 -5.75 -2.65 2.31
CA LYS A 48 -6.94 -3.47 2.17
C LYS A 48 -8.08 -2.54 2.56
N PRO A 49 -9.15 -2.43 1.75
CA PRO A 49 -10.33 -1.75 2.26
C PRO A 49 -10.64 -2.45 3.59
N GLU A 50 -10.47 -1.70 4.68
CA GLU A 50 -10.91 -2.12 6.00
C GLU A 50 -12.35 -2.57 5.78
N ASP A 51 -12.63 -3.86 6.01
CA ASP A 51 -13.96 -4.40 5.76
C ASP A 51 -14.95 -3.51 6.53
N PRO A 52 -15.89 -2.82 5.86
CA PRO A 52 -16.83 -1.93 6.53
C PRO A 52 -17.65 -2.64 7.62
N PHE A 53 -17.66 -3.98 7.60
CA PHE A 53 -18.33 -4.84 8.56
C PHE A 53 -17.40 -5.48 9.59
N ALA A 54 -16.11 -5.14 9.64
CA ALA A 54 -15.15 -5.69 10.60
C ALA A 54 -15.53 -5.46 12.08
N THR A 55 -16.45 -4.54 12.37
CA THR A 55 -16.98 -4.29 13.73
C THR A 55 -18.29 -5.04 14.02
N PHE A 56 -18.86 -5.75 13.04
CA PHE A 56 -20.13 -6.49 13.16
C PHE A 56 -19.91 -8.00 13.39
N ASP A 57 -18.83 -8.40 14.05
CA ASP A 57 -18.56 -9.81 14.41
C ASP A 57 -19.70 -10.45 15.23
N GLU A 58 -20.55 -9.65 15.89
CA GLU A 58 -21.73 -10.13 16.64
C GLU A 58 -22.78 -10.81 15.75
N TRP A 59 -22.79 -10.56 14.43
CA TRP A 59 -23.81 -11.06 13.49
C TRP A 59 -23.32 -12.22 12.62
N ASP A 60 -22.06 -12.65 12.77
CA ASP A 60 -21.51 -13.89 12.18
C ASP A 60 -21.32 -14.97 13.26
N SER A 61 -22.27 -15.09 14.18
CA SER A 61 -22.23 -16.16 15.16
C SER A 61 -22.62 -17.51 14.53
N ALA A 62 -22.31 -18.61 15.23
CA ALA A 62 -22.77 -19.93 14.80
C ALA A 62 -24.31 -20.05 14.78
N ALA A 63 -25.02 -19.23 15.56
CA ALA A 63 -26.48 -19.18 15.54
C ALA A 63 -27.00 -18.51 14.26
N ASP A 64 -26.36 -17.43 13.81
CA ASP A 64 -26.74 -16.70 12.59
C ASP A 64 -26.49 -17.54 11.34
N ARG A 65 -25.34 -18.22 11.26
CA ARG A 65 -25.05 -19.16 10.16
C ARG A 65 -26.07 -20.30 10.10
N LYS A 66 -26.56 -20.77 11.25
CA LYS A 66 -27.59 -21.82 11.30
C LYS A 66 -28.97 -21.30 10.88
N ALA A 67 -29.30 -20.05 11.22
CA ALA A 67 -30.58 -19.44 10.92
C ALA A 67 -30.68 -18.93 9.47
N TYR A 68 -29.62 -18.32 8.95
CA TYR A 68 -29.63 -17.58 7.69
C TYR A 68 -28.66 -18.11 6.62
N GLY A 69 -27.81 -19.09 6.92
CA GLY A 69 -26.76 -19.55 5.99
C GLY A 69 -27.23 -20.33 4.75
N ARG A 70 -28.54 -20.44 4.50
CA ARG A 70 -29.11 -21.08 3.30
C ARG A 70 -30.12 -20.20 2.55
N LEU A 71 -30.24 -18.93 2.92
CA LEU A 71 -31.06 -17.95 2.20
C LEU A 71 -30.36 -17.49 0.92
#